data_AF-A0A1H1T8N1-F1
#
_entry.id   AF-A0A1H1T8N1-F1
#
_cell.length_a   1.000
_cell.length_b   1.000
_cell.length_c   1.000
_cell.angle_alpha   90.00
_cell.angle_beta   90.00
_cell.angle_gamma   90.00
#
_symmetry.space_group_name_H-M   'P 1'
#
loop_
_entity.id
_entity.type
_entity.pdbx_description
1 polymer ?
#
loop_
_entity_poly.entity_id
_entity_poly.type
_entity_poly.pdbx_seq_one_letter_code
_entity_poly.pdbx_strand_id
1 'polypeptide(L)'
;MADDAEKTSREDAAFMTSAMLKAYSHPLRRQILRLIARRGFLRAADIAGALDVPANSASFHLRVLAEAGLIEEAPEQARDRRDRVWTGRKGALTVGGPENPVADEALGDAVVAALAEDHVDLLRRVVAWTPEYVSGRTADVHASFVQRTIRLTEAEFDDVMHKIDDVLSAADDAHDDTDPAGRHWQLDIVVADDTI
;
A
#
# COMPACT_ATOMS: atom_id res chain seq x y z
N MET A 1 17.09 15.30 -22.48
CA MET A 1 15.81 14.56 -22.62
C MET A 1 15.83 13.24 -21.87
N ALA A 2 16.94 12.48 -21.80
CA ALA A 2 17.07 11.36 -20.86
C ALA A 2 17.20 11.82 -19.38
N ASP A 3 17.91 12.92 -19.16
CA ASP A 3 18.20 13.52 -17.84
C ASP A 3 16.97 14.10 -17.09
N ASP A 4 15.87 14.38 -17.81
CA ASP A 4 14.61 14.85 -17.21
C ASP A 4 13.68 13.68 -16.82
N ALA A 5 13.78 12.55 -17.53
CA ALA A 5 13.05 11.31 -17.24
C ALA A 5 13.66 10.58 -16.03
N GLU A 6 14.98 10.64 -15.88
CA GLU A 6 15.73 10.07 -14.75
C GLU A 6 15.60 10.90 -13.46
N LYS A 7 15.24 12.19 -13.60
CA LYS A 7 14.88 13.05 -12.46
C LYS A 7 13.45 12.85 -11.98
N THR A 8 12.52 12.58 -12.88
CA THR A 8 11.12 12.34 -12.52
C THR A 8 10.97 11.04 -11.73
N SER A 9 11.65 9.96 -12.13
CA SER A 9 11.61 8.70 -11.37
C SER A 9 12.27 8.78 -9.98
N ARG A 10 13.24 9.68 -9.78
CA ARG A 10 13.90 9.89 -8.47
C ARG A 10 13.05 10.70 -7.48
N GLU A 11 12.06 11.45 -7.96
CA GLU A 11 11.12 12.23 -7.13
C GLU A 11 9.88 11.42 -6.73
N ASP A 12 9.66 10.24 -7.33
CA ASP A 12 8.44 9.43 -7.17
C ASP A 12 8.49 8.38 -6.05
N ALA A 13 9.66 8.15 -5.43
CA ALA A 13 9.73 7.42 -4.16
C ALA A 13 9.17 8.31 -3.05
N ALA A 14 7.84 8.36 -2.92
CA ALA A 14 7.14 9.19 -1.96
C ALA A 14 7.43 8.72 -0.53
N PHE A 15 8.50 9.25 0.05
CA PHE A 15 8.76 9.11 1.48
C PHE A 15 7.55 9.63 2.26
N MET A 16 7.15 8.88 3.27
CA MET A 16 6.01 9.21 4.09
C MET A 16 6.27 10.54 4.79
N THR A 17 5.38 11.51 4.58
CA THR A 17 5.43 12.76 5.33
C THR A 17 5.20 12.50 6.82
N SER A 18 5.60 13.44 7.69
CA SER A 18 5.27 13.35 9.12
C SER A 18 3.77 13.21 9.38
N ALA A 19 2.91 13.79 8.53
CA ALA A 19 1.47 13.63 8.63
C ALA A 19 1.03 12.20 8.28
N MET A 20 1.59 11.62 7.21
CA MET A 20 1.37 10.21 6.85
C MET A 20 1.81 9.26 7.96
N LEU A 21 3.02 9.44 8.51
CA LEU A 21 3.54 8.60 9.60
C LEU A 21 2.61 8.65 10.82
N LYS A 22 2.18 9.84 11.25
CA LYS A 22 1.23 10.02 12.36
C LYS A 22 -0.14 9.41 12.08
N ALA A 23 -0.61 9.52 10.83
CA ALA A 23 -1.87 8.91 10.43
C ALA A 23 -1.75 7.38 10.44
N TYR A 24 -0.67 6.84 9.90
CA TYR A 24 -0.44 5.40 9.78
C TYR A 24 -0.17 4.71 11.12
N SER A 25 0.44 5.39 12.10
CA SER A 25 0.74 4.79 13.41
C SER A 25 -0.50 4.42 14.26
N HIS A 26 -1.71 4.85 13.86
CA HIS A 26 -2.92 4.55 14.62
C HIS A 26 -3.59 3.25 14.16
N PRO A 27 -3.82 2.28 15.08
CA PRO A 27 -4.31 0.94 14.72
C PRO A 27 -5.61 0.94 13.91
N LEU A 28 -6.63 1.73 14.32
CA LEU A 28 -7.90 1.80 13.59
C LEU A 28 -7.74 2.39 12.18
N ARG A 29 -6.83 3.36 11.99
CA ARG A 29 -6.60 3.96 10.67
C ARG A 29 -5.93 2.95 9.73
N ARG A 30 -5.02 2.12 10.23
CA ARG A 30 -4.49 0.97 9.47
C ARG A 30 -5.56 -0.06 9.12
N GLN A 31 -6.45 -0.38 10.06
CA GLN A 31 -7.58 -1.27 9.77
C GLN A 31 -8.45 -0.71 8.64
N ILE A 32 -8.70 0.60 8.63
CA ILE A 32 -9.41 1.29 7.55
C ILE A 32 -8.64 1.20 6.23
N LEU A 33 -7.34 1.50 6.22
CA LEU A 33 -6.50 1.40 5.02
C LEU A 33 -6.49 -0.02 4.44
N ARG A 34 -6.35 -1.04 5.29
CA ARG A 34 -6.44 -2.45 4.85
C ARG A 34 -7.81 -2.81 4.30
N LEU A 35 -8.88 -2.24 4.85
CA LEU A 35 -10.23 -2.49 4.36
C LEU A 35 -10.44 -1.85 2.97
N ILE A 36 -9.96 -0.61 2.80
CA ILE A 36 -9.96 0.10 1.51
C ILE A 36 -9.13 -0.68 0.50
N ALA A 37 -7.89 -1.06 0.82
CA ALA A 37 -7.03 -1.83 -0.07
C ALA A 37 -7.64 -3.18 -0.52
N ARG A 38 -8.56 -3.75 0.27
CA ARG A 38 -9.25 -5.01 -0.07
C ARG A 38 -10.55 -4.83 -0.85
N ARG A 39 -11.21 -3.69 -0.71
CA ARG A 39 -12.56 -3.45 -1.26
C ARG A 39 -12.59 -2.34 -2.33
N GLY A 40 -11.48 -1.64 -2.53
CA GLY A 40 -11.36 -0.48 -3.40
C GLY A 40 -12.07 0.74 -2.84
N PHE A 41 -13.39 0.77 -2.99
CA PHE A 41 -14.21 1.95 -2.73
C PHE A 41 -15.10 1.77 -1.50
N LEU A 42 -14.96 2.65 -0.50
CA LEU A 42 -15.72 2.55 0.74
C LEU A 42 -16.28 3.89 1.23
N ARG A 43 -17.48 3.82 1.79
CA ARG A 43 -18.10 4.91 2.56
C ARG A 43 -17.80 4.76 4.04
N ALA A 44 -18.02 5.84 4.79
CA ALA A 44 -17.93 5.79 6.25
C ALA A 44 -18.88 4.75 6.87
N ALA A 45 -20.08 4.54 6.30
CA ALA A 45 -21.02 3.54 6.76
C ALA A 45 -20.52 2.10 6.53
N ASP A 46 -19.85 1.85 5.40
CA ASP A 46 -19.28 0.54 5.08
C ASP A 46 -18.16 0.18 6.06
N ILE A 47 -17.31 1.17 6.39
CA ILE A 47 -16.24 1.04 7.39
C ILE A 47 -16.82 0.83 8.79
N ALA A 48 -17.81 1.63 9.18
CA ALA A 48 -18.47 1.54 10.48
C ALA A 48 -19.04 0.14 10.71
N GLY A 49 -19.76 -0.41 9.72
CA GLY A 49 -20.31 -1.76 9.81
C GLY A 49 -19.25 -2.86 9.78
N ALA A 50 -18.19 -2.70 8.99
CA ALA A 50 -17.15 -3.73 8.86
C ALA A 50 -16.22 -3.81 10.07
N LEU A 51 -15.95 -2.67 10.74
CA LEU A 51 -15.04 -2.59 11.88
C LEU A 51 -15.75 -2.45 13.23
N ASP A 52 -17.09 -2.50 13.23
CA ASP A 52 -17.93 -2.30 14.44
C ASP A 52 -17.56 -1.03 15.21
N VAL A 53 -17.48 0.10 14.49
CA VAL A 53 -17.17 1.41 15.07
C VAL A 53 -18.29 2.42 14.79
N PRO A 54 -18.49 3.44 15.64
CA PRO A 54 -19.45 4.50 15.38
C PRO A 54 -19.20 5.22 14.04
N ALA A 55 -20.26 5.53 13.29
CA ALA A 55 -20.16 6.17 11.98
C ALA A 55 -19.48 7.55 12.01
N ASN A 56 -19.65 8.30 13.10
CA ASN A 56 -18.95 9.57 13.31
C ASN A 56 -17.44 9.39 13.50
N SER A 57 -17.02 8.31 14.19
CA SER A 57 -15.62 7.93 14.34
C SER A 57 -15.02 7.51 12.99
N ALA A 58 -15.68 6.63 12.24
CA ALA A 58 -15.24 6.25 10.90
C ALA A 58 -15.05 7.47 9.98
N SER A 59 -16.01 8.39 10.00
CA SER A 59 -15.95 9.65 9.23
C SER A 59 -14.78 10.54 9.65
N PHE A 60 -14.48 10.60 10.95
CA PHE A 60 -13.32 11.34 11.46
C PHE A 60 -12.01 10.74 10.98
N HIS A 61 -11.84 9.41 11.10
CA HIS A 61 -10.61 8.73 10.68
C HIS A 61 -10.37 8.81 9.18
N LEU A 62 -11.41 8.69 8.36
CA LEU A 62 -11.32 8.91 6.92
C LEU A 62 -10.80 10.32 6.59
N ARG A 63 -11.33 11.35 7.24
CA ARG A 63 -10.87 12.72 7.01
C ARG A 63 -9.39 12.88 7.36
N VAL A 64 -8.95 12.35 8.51
CA VAL A 64 -7.54 12.39 8.92
C VAL A 64 -6.64 11.68 7.92
N LEU A 65 -7.08 10.53 7.39
CA LEU A 65 -6.34 9.79 6.36
C LEU A 65 -6.25 10.57 5.05
N ALA A 66 -7.34 11.23 4.64
CA ALA A 66 -7.39 12.04 3.44
C ALA A 66 -6.53 13.30 3.55
N GLU A 67 -6.59 14.00 4.69
CA GLU A 67 -5.73 15.15 5.00
C GLU A 67 -4.24 14.78 5.01
N ALA A 68 -3.92 13.54 5.42
CA ALA A 68 -2.57 13.01 5.34
C ALA A 68 -2.18 12.48 3.94
N GLY A 69 -3.10 12.45 2.98
CA GLY A 69 -2.84 11.97 1.62
C GLY A 69 -2.71 10.45 1.48
N LEU A 70 -3.21 9.67 2.44
CA LEU A 70 -3.18 8.19 2.40
C LEU A 70 -4.40 7.59 1.68
N ILE A 71 -5.47 8.37 1.53
CA ILE A 71 -6.68 8.02 0.78
C ILE A 71 -7.15 9.24 0.00
N GLU A 72 -7.96 9.01 -1.01
CA GLU A 72 -8.55 10.06 -1.85
C GLU A 72 -10.05 9.84 -2.05
N GLU A 73 -10.76 10.91 -2.40
CA GLU A 73 -12.20 10.85 -2.65
C GLU A 73 -12.45 10.35 -4.08
N ALA A 74 -13.39 9.41 -4.22
CA ALA A 74 -13.80 8.77 -5.47
C ALA A 74 -15.24 9.20 -5.83
N PRO A 75 -15.47 10.46 -6.25
CA PRO A 75 -16.81 11.01 -6.45
C PRO A 75 -17.60 10.31 -7.55
N GLU A 76 -16.94 9.69 -8.53
CA GLU A 76 -17.54 8.87 -9.58
C GLU A 76 -18.22 7.61 -9.06
N GLN A 77 -17.85 7.14 -7.87
CA GLN A 77 -18.46 5.99 -7.18
C GLN A 77 -19.59 6.40 -6.22
N ALA A 78 -19.80 7.71 -6.05
CA ALA A 78 -20.84 8.25 -5.18
C ALA A 78 -22.24 8.12 -5.81
N ARG A 79 -23.25 7.83 -4.98
CA ARG A 79 -24.65 7.82 -5.44
C ARG A 79 -25.22 9.21 -5.66
N ASP A 80 -24.79 10.17 -4.84
CA ASP A 80 -25.17 11.57 -4.90
C ASP A 80 -24.11 12.48 -4.26
N ARG A 81 -24.31 13.81 -4.31
CA ARG A 81 -23.35 14.81 -3.80
C ARG A 81 -23.11 14.78 -2.29
N ARG A 82 -23.90 14.05 -1.51
CA ARG A 82 -23.74 13.91 -0.05
C ARG A 82 -23.04 12.60 0.31
N ASP A 83 -22.92 11.67 -0.63
CA ASP A 83 -22.35 10.34 -0.45
C ASP A 83 -20.84 10.37 -0.73
N ARG A 84 -20.01 10.52 0.32
CA ARG A 84 -18.54 10.52 0.14
C ARG A 84 -18.00 9.09 0.10
N VAL A 85 -17.36 8.75 -1.01
CA VAL A 85 -16.71 7.45 -1.24
C VAL A 85 -15.21 7.67 -1.30
N TRP A 86 -14.44 6.75 -0.71
CA TRP A 86 -13.00 6.86 -0.58
C TRP A 86 -12.30 5.65 -1.20
N THR A 87 -11.13 5.89 -1.79
CA THR A 87 -10.21 4.87 -2.29
C THR A 87 -8.81 5.10 -1.75
N GLY A 88 -7.94 4.09 -1.86
CA GLY A 88 -6.55 4.17 -1.42
C GLY A 88 -5.73 5.03 -2.39
N ARG A 89 -4.68 5.69 -1.86
CA ARG A 89 -3.65 6.31 -2.69
C ARG A 89 -2.95 5.26 -3.56
N LYS A 90 -2.62 5.64 -4.80
CA LYS A 90 -1.72 4.92 -5.71
C LYS A 90 -0.23 5.10 -5.34
N GLY A 91 0.59 4.12 -5.69
CA GLY A 91 2.05 4.13 -5.48
C GLY A 91 2.52 3.63 -4.10
N ALA A 92 3.85 3.45 -3.99
CA ALA A 92 4.50 2.91 -2.81
C ALA A 92 4.56 3.92 -1.64
N LEU A 93 4.70 3.40 -0.41
CA LEU A 93 4.96 4.20 0.79
C LEU A 93 6.29 3.77 1.39
N THR A 94 7.26 4.69 1.41
CA THR A 94 8.58 4.46 2.02
C THR A 94 8.67 5.26 3.33
N VAL A 95 9.01 4.62 4.45
CA VAL A 95 8.99 5.30 5.77
C VAL A 95 9.97 6.47 5.84
N GLY A 96 11.19 6.28 5.33
CA GLY A 96 12.28 7.25 5.37
C GLY A 96 13.54 6.67 4.75
N GLY A 97 14.57 7.50 4.65
CA GLY A 97 15.90 7.10 4.14
C GLY A 97 16.98 8.07 4.61
N PRO A 98 18.27 7.81 4.31
CA PRO A 98 19.36 8.70 4.72
C PRO A 98 19.18 10.15 4.24
N GLU A 99 18.65 10.33 3.03
CA GLU A 99 18.36 11.64 2.42
C GLU A 99 17.02 12.24 2.90
N ASN A 100 16.15 11.43 3.49
CA ASN A 100 14.83 11.80 3.98
C ASN A 100 14.58 11.18 5.37
N PRO A 101 15.32 11.62 6.41
CA PRO A 101 15.24 11.02 7.72
C PRO A 101 13.90 11.34 8.40
N VAL A 102 13.38 10.37 9.16
CA VAL A 102 12.21 10.58 10.01
C VAL A 102 12.64 11.38 11.25
N ALA A 103 12.12 12.60 11.40
CA ALA A 103 12.51 13.49 12.50
C ALA A 103 12.11 12.98 13.90
N ASP A 104 11.07 12.15 13.99
CA ASP A 104 10.60 11.50 15.21
C ASP A 104 10.90 9.99 15.11
N GLU A 105 12.06 9.57 15.61
CA GLU A 105 12.54 8.19 15.50
C GLU A 105 11.55 7.18 16.11
N ALA A 106 10.96 7.50 17.27
CA ALA A 106 10.00 6.62 17.93
C ALA A 106 8.73 6.42 17.09
N LEU A 107 8.29 7.47 16.38
CA LEU A 107 7.21 7.36 15.42
C LEU A 107 7.61 6.52 14.20
N GLY A 108 8.83 6.71 13.70
CA GLY A 108 9.40 5.90 12.60
C GLY A 108 9.39 4.41 12.95
N ASP A 109 9.94 4.04 14.11
CA ASP A 109 10.00 2.67 14.61
C ASP A 109 8.59 2.06 14.74
N ALA A 110 7.63 2.82 15.28
CA ALA A 110 6.26 2.37 15.42
C ALA A 110 5.59 2.09 14.06
N VAL A 111 5.89 2.90 13.03
CA VAL A 111 5.37 2.69 11.67
C VAL A 111 6.04 1.47 11.01
N VAL A 112 7.35 1.28 11.17
CA VAL A 112 8.06 0.09 10.66
C VAL A 112 7.50 -1.19 11.30
N ALA A 113 7.31 -1.21 12.61
CA ALA A 113 6.69 -2.34 13.31
C ALA A 113 5.27 -2.62 12.79
N ALA A 114 4.49 -1.56 12.55
CA ALA A 114 3.14 -1.68 12.00
C ALA A 114 3.11 -2.23 10.57
N LEU A 115 4.05 -1.84 9.71
CA LEU A 115 4.22 -2.40 8.37
C LEU A 115 4.62 -3.89 8.42
N ALA A 116 5.49 -4.27 9.35
CA ALA A 116 5.86 -5.67 9.55
C ALA A 116 4.65 -6.54 9.95
N GLU A 117 3.77 -6.03 10.83
CA GLU A 117 2.51 -6.72 11.14
C GLU A 117 1.63 -6.92 9.90
N ASP A 118 1.51 -5.88 9.06
CA ASP A 118 0.71 -5.93 7.84
C ASP A 118 1.29 -6.93 6.82
N HIS A 119 2.62 -7.05 6.75
CA HIS A 119 3.32 -8.04 5.95
C HIS A 119 3.04 -9.47 6.41
N VAL A 120 3.10 -9.71 7.72
CA VAL A 120 2.79 -11.02 8.31
C VAL A 120 1.34 -11.41 8.03
N ASP A 121 0.40 -10.46 8.05
CA ASP A 121 -1.00 -10.72 7.72
C ASP A 121 -1.22 -11.05 6.24
N LEU A 122 -0.47 -10.42 5.32
CA LEU A 122 -0.45 -10.82 3.91
C LEU A 122 0.07 -12.25 3.78
N LEU A 123 1.23 -12.55 4.37
CA LEU A 123 1.86 -13.85 4.31
C LEU A 123 0.94 -14.97 4.85
N ARG A 124 0.26 -14.73 5.97
CA ARG A 124 -0.73 -15.68 6.53
C ARG A 124 -1.83 -16.04 5.53
N ARG A 125 -2.36 -15.06 4.79
CA ARG A 125 -3.39 -15.31 3.75
C ARG A 125 -2.82 -16.13 2.60
N VAL A 126 -1.63 -15.78 2.13
CA VAL A 126 -0.94 -16.49 1.04
C VAL A 126 -0.68 -17.94 1.43
N VAL A 127 -0.14 -18.19 2.63
CA VAL A 127 0.14 -19.54 3.15
C VAL A 127 -1.14 -20.35 3.32
N ALA A 128 -2.24 -19.75 3.76
CA ALA A 128 -3.52 -20.46 3.91
C ALA A 128 -4.11 -20.91 2.56
N TRP A 129 -3.96 -20.10 1.50
CA TRP A 129 -4.47 -20.40 0.16
C TRP A 129 -3.57 -21.35 -0.66
N THR A 130 -2.25 -21.21 -0.53
CA THR A 130 -1.26 -21.90 -1.38
C THR A 130 -1.47 -23.42 -1.51
N PRO A 131 -1.82 -24.19 -0.45
CA PRO A 131 -2.04 -25.63 -0.56
C PRO A 131 -3.12 -26.03 -1.57
N GLU A 132 -4.15 -25.22 -1.77
CA GLU A 132 -5.19 -25.49 -2.78
C GLU A 132 -4.64 -25.32 -4.18
N TYR A 133 -3.90 -24.24 -4.42
CA TYR A 133 -3.30 -23.92 -5.72
C TYR A 133 -2.22 -24.94 -6.13
N VAL A 134 -1.26 -25.23 -5.26
CA VAL A 134 -0.15 -26.16 -5.60
C VAL A 134 -0.61 -27.61 -5.78
N SER A 135 -1.75 -27.97 -5.19
CA SER A 135 -2.36 -29.29 -5.38
C SER A 135 -3.18 -29.40 -6.67
N GLY A 136 -3.39 -28.29 -7.40
CA GLY A 136 -4.25 -28.23 -8.59
C GLY A 136 -5.76 -28.28 -8.29
N ARG A 137 -6.17 -28.09 -7.03
CA ARG A 137 -7.60 -28.04 -6.66
C ARG A 137 -8.29 -26.75 -7.10
N THR A 138 -7.52 -25.71 -7.40
CA THR A 138 -8.00 -24.48 -8.03
C THR A 138 -7.04 -24.05 -9.13
N ALA A 139 -7.58 -23.43 -10.18
CA ALA A 139 -6.81 -22.75 -11.22
C ALA A 139 -6.82 -21.22 -11.03
N ASP A 140 -7.61 -20.70 -10.08
CA ASP A 140 -7.75 -19.27 -9.84
C ASP A 140 -6.50 -18.73 -9.13
N VAL A 141 -5.81 -17.79 -9.78
CA VAL A 141 -4.61 -17.16 -9.22
C VAL A 141 -5.03 -16.05 -8.25
N HIS A 142 -4.70 -16.24 -6.97
CA HIS A 142 -4.94 -15.26 -5.91
C HIS A 142 -3.67 -14.70 -5.28
N ALA A 143 -2.54 -15.39 -5.38
CA ALA A 143 -1.25 -14.91 -4.90
C ALA A 143 -0.08 -15.56 -5.65
N SER A 144 1.10 -14.96 -5.49
CA SER A 144 2.38 -15.55 -5.86
C SER A 144 3.28 -15.51 -4.63
N PHE A 145 3.95 -16.62 -4.32
CA PHE A 145 4.91 -16.70 -3.23
C PHE A 145 6.20 -17.30 -3.74
N VAL A 146 7.20 -16.45 -3.95
CA VAL A 146 8.47 -16.82 -4.57
C VAL A 146 9.59 -16.29 -3.70
N GLN A 147 10.56 -17.16 -3.39
CA GLN A 147 11.81 -16.78 -2.73
C GLN A 147 12.95 -16.86 -3.75
N ARG A 148 13.78 -15.83 -3.82
CA ARG A 148 14.96 -15.77 -4.68
C ARG A 148 16.15 -15.23 -3.89
N THR A 149 17.34 -15.73 -4.23
CA THR A 149 18.62 -15.22 -3.74
C THR A 149 19.46 -14.87 -4.95
N ILE A 150 19.92 -13.62 -5.03
CA ILE A 150 20.71 -13.09 -6.14
C ILE A 150 21.92 -12.35 -5.56
N ARG A 151 23.03 -12.34 -6.30
CA ARG A 151 24.24 -11.61 -5.89
C ARG A 151 24.35 -10.34 -6.72
N LEU A 152 24.25 -9.19 -6.05
CA LEU A 152 24.31 -7.86 -6.64
C LEU A 152 25.34 -7.01 -5.88
N THR A 153 25.93 -6.04 -6.56
CA THR A 153 26.53 -4.87 -5.92
C THR A 153 25.44 -3.89 -5.46
N GLU A 154 25.78 -2.93 -4.61
CA GLU A 154 24.86 -1.86 -4.17
C GLU A 154 24.24 -1.11 -5.36
N ALA A 155 25.07 -0.69 -6.32
CA ALA A 155 24.59 0.01 -7.52
C ALA A 155 23.66 -0.86 -8.39
N GLU A 156 23.92 -2.17 -8.48
CA GLU A 156 23.02 -3.10 -9.19
C GLU A 156 21.72 -3.35 -8.40
N PHE A 157 21.76 -3.36 -7.06
CA PHE A 157 20.58 -3.47 -6.22
C PHE A 157 19.66 -2.25 -6.40
N ASP A 158 20.21 -1.04 -6.33
CA ASP A 158 19.44 0.20 -6.53
C ASP A 158 18.81 0.25 -7.93
N ASP A 159 19.57 -0.11 -8.97
CA ASP A 159 19.06 -0.18 -10.35
C ASP A 159 17.91 -1.20 -10.49
N VAL A 160 18.02 -2.37 -9.84
CA VAL A 160 16.94 -3.38 -9.84
C VAL A 160 15.70 -2.86 -9.11
N MET A 161 15.86 -2.22 -7.95
CA MET A 161 14.74 -1.70 -7.17
C MET A 161 14.00 -0.58 -7.91
N HIS A 162 14.73 0.34 -8.57
CA HIS A 162 14.10 1.36 -9.42
C HIS A 162 13.33 0.74 -10.59
N LYS A 163 13.91 -0.25 -11.29
CA LYS A 163 13.22 -0.91 -12.40
C LYS A 163 11.96 -1.67 -11.96
N ILE A 164 11.95 -2.22 -10.76
CA ILE A 164 10.76 -2.86 -10.20
C ILE A 164 9.68 -1.80 -9.98
N ASP A 165 10.02 -0.67 -9.37
CA ASP A 165 9.07 0.43 -9.14
C ASP A 165 8.51 0.97 -10.46
N ASP A 166 9.37 1.25 -11.45
CA ASP A 166 8.96 1.72 -12.79
C ASP A 166 7.93 0.77 -13.43
N VAL A 167 8.14 -0.54 -13.33
CA VAL A 167 7.24 -1.56 -13.89
C VAL A 167 5.90 -1.59 -13.15
N LEU A 168 5.90 -1.44 -11.83
CA LEU A 168 4.68 -1.43 -11.03
C LEU A 168 3.87 -0.14 -11.27
N SER A 169 4.53 1.00 -11.26
CA SER A 169 3.93 2.32 -11.52
C SER A 169 3.33 2.37 -12.92
N ALA A 170 4.05 1.92 -13.95
CA ALA A 170 3.52 1.86 -15.31
C ALA A 170 2.31 0.92 -15.45
N ALA A 171 2.24 -0.16 -14.67
CA ALA A 171 1.09 -1.07 -14.67
C ALA A 171 -0.15 -0.45 -13.99
N ASP A 172 0.05 0.30 -12.89
CA ASP A 172 -1.01 1.01 -12.17
C ASP A 172 -1.59 2.17 -13.01
N ASP A 173 -0.71 2.94 -13.67
CA ASP A 173 -1.10 4.05 -14.56
C ASP A 173 -1.87 3.58 -15.80
N ALA A 174 -1.53 2.39 -16.31
CA ALA A 174 -2.18 1.81 -17.47
C ALA A 174 -3.55 1.17 -17.17
N HIS A 175 -3.91 0.99 -15.89
CA HIS A 175 -5.15 0.31 -15.51
C HIS A 175 -6.38 1.21 -15.70
N ASP A 176 -7.45 0.64 -16.24
CA ASP A 176 -8.77 1.27 -16.27
C ASP A 176 -9.51 0.94 -14.97
N ASP A 177 -9.62 1.92 -14.08
CA ASP A 177 -10.30 1.77 -12.77
C ASP A 177 -11.80 1.41 -12.91
N THR A 178 -12.37 1.46 -14.12
CA THR A 178 -13.75 1.05 -14.41
C THR A 178 -13.90 -0.40 -14.88
N ASP A 179 -12.79 -1.12 -15.12
CA ASP A 179 -12.82 -2.52 -15.56
C ASP A 179 -13.35 -3.44 -14.44
N PRO A 180 -14.52 -4.09 -14.62
CA PRO A 180 -15.10 -4.96 -13.60
C PRO A 180 -14.27 -6.24 -13.35
N ALA A 181 -13.31 -6.57 -14.21
CA ALA A 181 -12.37 -7.67 -14.00
C ALA A 181 -11.18 -7.27 -13.12
N GLY A 182 -11.00 -5.97 -12.86
CA GLY A 182 -9.96 -5.42 -11.99
C GLY A 182 -10.00 -6.03 -10.58
N ARG A 183 -8.84 -6.42 -10.07
CA ARG A 183 -8.66 -6.91 -8.71
C ARG A 183 -7.57 -6.11 -8.03
N HIS A 184 -7.77 -5.83 -6.74
CA HIS A 184 -6.71 -5.22 -5.93
C HIS A 184 -5.68 -6.29 -5.58
N TRP A 185 -4.44 -6.04 -5.94
CA TRP A 185 -3.29 -6.86 -5.59
C TRP A 185 -2.44 -6.10 -4.57
N GLN A 186 -2.24 -6.70 -3.40
CA GLN A 186 -1.28 -6.19 -2.43
C GLN A 186 0.07 -6.87 -2.69
N LEU A 187 1.11 -6.07 -2.92
CA LEU A 187 2.48 -6.50 -3.09
C LEU A 187 3.33 -5.86 -2.00
N ASP A 188 4.04 -6.70 -1.24
CA ASP A 188 5.04 -6.26 -0.28
C ASP A 188 6.39 -6.84 -0.71
N ILE A 189 7.42 -5.99 -0.79
CA ILE A 189 8.79 -6.39 -1.15
C ILE A 189 9.66 -6.23 0.08
N VAL A 190 10.23 -7.35 0.56
CA VAL A 190 11.18 -7.37 1.68
C VAL A 190 12.48 -7.97 1.16
N VAL A 191 13.56 -7.17 1.21
CA VAL A 191 14.89 -7.58 0.77
C VAL A 191 15.92 -7.16 1.80
N ALA A 192 16.89 -8.02 2.04
CA ALA A 192 18.02 -7.79 2.94
C ALA A 192 19.26 -8.51 2.39
N ASP A 193 20.44 -7.96 2.67
CA ASP A 193 21.69 -8.71 2.57
C ASP A 193 21.94 -9.50 3.87
N ASP A 194 23.11 -10.13 3.98
CA ASP A 194 23.49 -10.96 5.14
C ASP A 194 24.14 -10.17 6.30
N THR A 195 24.18 -8.84 6.21
CA THR A 195 24.87 -7.98 7.18
C THR A 195 23.99 -7.42 8.28
N ILE A 196 22.66 -7.56 8.17
CA ILE A 196 21.64 -7.06 9.12
C ILE A 196 20.84 -8.19 9.80
#